data_AF-G7IWV1-F1
#
_entry.id   AF-G7IWV1-F1
#
_cell.length_a   1.000
_cell.length_b   1.000
_cell.length_c   1.000
_cell.angle_alpha   90.00
_cell.angle_beta   90.00
_cell.angle_gamma   90.00
#
_symmetry.space_group_name_H-M   'P 1'
#
loop_
_entity.id
_entity.type
_entity.pdbx_description
1 polymer ?
#
loop_
_entity_poly.entity_id
_entity_poly.type
_entity_poly.pdbx_seq_one_letter_code
_entity_poly.pdbx_strand_id
1 'polypeptide(L)'
;MATLSFNSTRIKTPSFNYTNPIITTKLSSSKPIIKFPFSSNKNHFLKLQISSVSETSSTTTTQKDIEEEEEEEEEKEDPTAETCYLDPEADPDSILSWELDFCSRPILDARGKKLWELVVCDKSLSLQYTKYFPNNVINSITLKDSIVAICDDLDLPVPRNIRFFRSQMQTIITKACKELGIRALPSKRCLSLLLWLEERYETVYTKHPGFQKGSKPLLPLDNPFATKLPEDLFGERWAFVQLPYSAVRAEASASEERFGYGSGLDLDLLGIEIDEKTLIPGLAVASSRAKILSAFMNGLELCSIETDTARSNLTLSVGISTRYVYATYKKSPTSTKEAEAWEAAKKASGGLHFLAIQDELDSEDCIGFWLLLDLPPPPV
;
A
#
# COMPACT_ATOMS: atom_id res chain seq x y z
N MET A 1 21.60 -20.19 16.25
CA MET A 1 20.26 -20.09 16.86
C MET A 1 20.42 -19.59 18.28
N ALA A 2 20.00 -18.36 18.53
CA ALA A 2 20.10 -17.69 19.81
C ALA A 2 18.69 -17.37 20.31
N THR A 3 18.11 -18.30 21.05
CA THR A 3 16.90 -18.08 21.86
C THR A 3 17.34 -17.80 23.28
N LEU A 4 17.27 -16.55 23.77
CA LEU A 4 17.39 -16.25 25.21
C LEU A 4 16.59 -15.02 25.65
N SER A 5 15.89 -15.25 26.77
CA SER A 5 14.93 -14.43 27.51
C SER A 5 15.55 -13.31 28.36
N PHE A 6 14.67 -12.44 28.88
CA PHE A 6 14.96 -11.29 29.75
C PHE A 6 15.52 -11.66 31.13
N ASN A 7 16.34 -10.75 31.67
CA ASN A 7 16.86 -10.72 33.03
C ASN A 7 15.82 -10.18 34.03
N SER A 8 15.55 -10.90 35.12
CA SER A 8 15.37 -10.33 36.45
C SER A 8 15.83 -11.30 37.54
N THR A 9 16.44 -10.74 38.57
CA THR A 9 17.13 -11.28 39.77
C THR A 9 16.79 -12.68 40.34
N ARG A 10 17.85 -13.51 40.47
CA ARG A 10 18.24 -14.46 41.57
C ARG A 10 17.18 -15.41 42.18
N ILE A 11 17.30 -16.72 41.92
CA ILE A 11 17.37 -17.87 42.89
C ILE A 11 17.62 -19.20 42.10
N LYS A 12 18.17 -20.20 42.81
CA LYS A 12 18.94 -21.42 42.45
C LYS A 12 18.36 -22.41 41.40
N THR A 13 19.29 -23.10 40.72
CA THR A 13 19.17 -24.28 39.82
C THR A 13 18.79 -25.58 40.56
N PRO A 14 18.31 -26.64 39.87
CA PRO A 14 19.19 -27.60 39.19
C PRO A 14 18.81 -27.95 37.73
N SER A 15 19.81 -28.48 37.03
CA SER A 15 19.93 -28.81 35.60
C SER A 15 19.14 -30.03 35.11
N PHE A 16 18.70 -30.03 33.84
CA PHE A 16 18.62 -31.24 33.01
C PHE A 16 18.84 -30.92 31.51
N ASN A 17 19.30 -31.95 30.79
CA ASN A 17 20.08 -31.92 29.56
C ASN A 17 19.33 -31.57 28.26
N TYR A 18 20.10 -30.98 27.34
CA TYR A 18 19.74 -30.73 25.93
C TYR A 18 19.70 -32.01 25.09
N THR A 19 18.69 -32.08 24.22
CA THR A 19 18.77 -32.75 22.92
C THR A 19 18.04 -31.90 21.89
N ASN A 20 18.76 -31.39 20.89
CA ASN A 20 18.21 -30.70 19.73
C ASN A 20 17.51 -31.71 18.79
N PRO A 21 16.43 -31.28 18.12
CA PRO A 21 16.33 -31.59 16.71
C PRO A 21 15.98 -30.37 15.86
N ILE A 22 16.57 -30.35 14.67
CA ILE A 22 16.25 -29.50 13.53
C ILE A 22 14.85 -29.89 13.04
N ILE A 23 13.90 -28.94 13.02
CA ILE A 23 12.55 -29.19 12.50
C ILE A 23 12.48 -28.69 11.05
N THR A 24 12.46 -29.64 10.12
CA THR A 24 11.91 -29.45 8.78
C THR A 24 10.44 -29.86 8.84
N THR A 25 9.51 -28.91 8.71
CA THR A 25 8.08 -29.21 8.64
C THR A 25 7.77 -29.81 7.27
N LYS A 26 7.34 -31.08 7.27
CA LYS A 26 6.73 -31.75 6.12
C LYS A 26 5.23 -31.50 6.19
N LEU A 27 4.69 -30.75 5.24
CA LEU A 27 3.24 -30.56 5.10
C LEU A 27 2.62 -31.81 4.47
N SER A 28 1.76 -32.49 5.22
CA SER A 28 0.96 -33.62 4.75
C SER A 28 -0.31 -33.10 4.09
N SER A 29 -0.49 -33.35 2.80
CA SER A 29 -1.71 -32.97 2.06
C SER A 29 -2.75 -34.10 2.13
N SER A 30 -3.90 -33.81 2.74
CA SER A 30 -5.12 -34.59 2.57
C SER A 30 -6.17 -33.73 1.86
N LYS A 31 -6.48 -34.09 0.62
CA LYS A 31 -7.50 -33.43 -0.21
C LYS A 31 -8.91 -33.75 0.29
N PRO A 32 -9.87 -32.85 0.07
CA PRO A 32 -11.07 -33.26 -0.64
C PRO A 32 -11.29 -32.42 -1.90
N ILE A 33 -11.80 -33.09 -2.93
CA ILE A 33 -12.12 -32.56 -4.25
C ILE A 33 -13.50 -31.92 -4.17
N ILE A 34 -13.59 -30.61 -4.41
CA ILE A 34 -14.85 -29.94 -4.78
C ILE A 34 -14.57 -29.14 -6.05
N LYS A 35 -15.28 -29.46 -7.12
CA LYS A 35 -15.19 -28.78 -8.42
C LYS A 35 -16.21 -27.65 -8.46
N PHE A 36 -15.76 -26.43 -8.73
CA PHE A 36 -16.59 -25.34 -9.25
C PHE A 36 -15.97 -24.84 -10.57
N PRO A 37 -16.79 -24.41 -11.55
CA PRO A 37 -16.31 -23.99 -12.85
C PRO A 37 -15.87 -22.53 -12.79
N PHE A 38 -14.58 -22.28 -13.01
CA PHE A 38 -14.07 -20.93 -13.26
C PHE A 38 -14.05 -20.67 -14.76
N SER A 39 -14.81 -19.66 -15.20
CA SER A 39 -14.74 -19.08 -16.53
C SER A 39 -13.67 -18.00 -16.50
N SER A 40 -12.58 -18.20 -17.23
CA SER A 40 -11.53 -17.19 -17.40
C SER A 40 -11.93 -16.18 -18.47
N ASN A 41 -12.08 -14.90 -18.12
CA ASN A 41 -11.99 -13.82 -19.09
C ASN A 41 -10.72 -13.01 -18.86
N LYS A 42 -10.07 -12.70 -19.98
CA LYS A 42 -8.78 -12.03 -20.08
C LYS A 42 -8.98 -10.53 -19.90
N ASN A 43 -8.38 -9.94 -18.88
CA ASN A 43 -8.18 -8.49 -18.82
C ASN A 43 -6.71 -8.14 -19.02
N HIS A 44 -6.49 -6.94 -19.54
CA HIS A 44 -5.27 -6.47 -20.17
C HIS A 44 -4.05 -6.44 -19.24
N PHE A 45 -2.97 -7.10 -19.67
CA PHE A 45 -1.70 -7.16 -18.96
C PHE A 45 -0.88 -5.89 -19.17
N LEU A 46 -0.50 -5.19 -18.09
CA LEU A 46 0.52 -4.15 -18.11
C LEU A 46 1.90 -4.81 -18.09
N LYS A 47 2.55 -4.84 -19.26
CA LYS A 47 3.90 -5.39 -19.42
C LYS A 47 4.92 -4.26 -19.34
N LEU A 48 5.56 -4.05 -18.19
CA LEU A 48 6.74 -3.19 -18.11
C LEU A 48 7.92 -3.87 -18.83
N GLN A 49 8.25 -3.40 -20.03
CA GLN A 49 9.54 -3.67 -20.66
C GLN A 49 10.47 -2.47 -20.51
N ILE A 50 11.55 -2.69 -19.77
CA ILE A 50 12.72 -1.81 -19.73
C ILE A 50 13.47 -2.02 -21.05
N SER A 51 13.49 -1.01 -21.93
CA SER A 51 14.26 -1.07 -23.18
C SER A 51 15.62 -0.37 -23.04
N SER A 52 16.65 -1.14 -23.34
CA SER A 52 18.05 -0.73 -23.46
C SER A 52 18.28 -0.11 -24.84
N VAL A 53 18.96 1.04 -24.87
CA VAL A 53 19.34 1.77 -26.09
C VAL A 53 20.48 1.05 -26.80
N SER A 54 20.41 0.93 -28.13
CA SER A 54 21.58 0.80 -29.00
C SER A 54 21.30 1.36 -30.39
N GLU A 55 22.28 2.12 -30.86
CA GLU A 55 22.34 2.89 -32.10
C GLU A 55 22.46 2.01 -33.35
N THR A 56 21.92 2.46 -34.50
CA THR A 56 22.67 2.38 -35.77
C THR A 56 22.12 3.33 -36.85
N SER A 57 23.06 4.02 -37.49
CA SER A 57 22.88 4.94 -38.63
C SER A 57 22.61 4.23 -39.96
N SER A 58 21.97 4.90 -40.94
CA SER A 58 22.54 5.30 -42.26
C SER A 58 21.50 5.60 -43.37
N THR A 59 21.49 6.88 -43.81
CA THR A 59 21.56 7.45 -45.19
C THR A 59 20.57 7.15 -46.34
N THR A 60 20.01 8.27 -46.86
CA THR A 60 19.71 8.69 -48.28
C THR A 60 18.70 7.88 -49.12
N THR A 61 17.70 8.47 -49.78
CA THR A 61 17.83 9.43 -50.89
C THR A 61 16.47 10.08 -51.23
N THR A 62 16.51 11.35 -51.63
CA THR A 62 15.49 12.22 -52.24
C THR A 62 14.55 11.58 -53.26
N GLN A 63 13.24 11.87 -53.15
CA GLN A 63 12.41 12.28 -54.29
C GLN A 63 11.21 13.11 -53.80
N LYS A 64 10.98 14.22 -54.49
CA LYS A 64 9.88 15.17 -54.28
C LYS A 64 8.59 14.54 -54.75
N ASP A 65 7.62 14.43 -53.85
CA ASP A 65 6.21 14.40 -54.21
C ASP A 65 5.52 15.56 -53.48
N ILE A 66 4.62 16.21 -54.21
CA ILE A 66 3.79 17.31 -53.75
C ILE A 66 2.69 16.67 -52.91
N GLU A 67 2.86 16.66 -51.60
CA GLU A 67 1.81 16.26 -50.66
C GLU A 67 0.97 17.50 -50.37
N GLU A 68 -0.31 17.40 -50.74
CA GLU A 68 -1.36 18.27 -50.25
C GLU A 68 -1.31 18.21 -48.72
N GLU A 69 -1.06 19.36 -48.08
CA GLU A 69 -1.18 19.50 -46.63
C GLU A 69 -2.67 19.30 -46.27
N GLU A 70 -3.07 18.04 -46.11
CA GLU A 70 -4.15 17.69 -45.20
C GLU A 70 -3.63 18.10 -43.82
N GLU A 71 -4.04 19.30 -43.36
CA GLU A 71 -4.05 19.62 -41.95
C GLU A 71 -4.88 18.52 -41.27
N GLU A 72 -4.23 17.44 -40.83
CA GLU A 72 -4.74 16.64 -39.73
C GLU A 72 -4.94 17.66 -38.61
N GLU A 73 -6.20 18.06 -38.39
CA GLU A 73 -6.61 18.67 -37.15
C GLU A 73 -6.24 17.64 -36.06
N GLU A 74 -5.01 17.71 -35.55
CA GLU A 74 -4.67 17.14 -34.26
C GLU A 74 -5.71 17.75 -33.31
N GLU A 75 -6.76 17.00 -32.98
CA GLU A 75 -7.66 17.33 -31.89
C GLU A 75 -6.73 17.70 -30.74
N LYS A 76 -6.68 18.99 -30.38
CA LYS A 76 -5.88 19.44 -29.26
C LYS A 76 -6.50 18.80 -28.03
N GLU A 77 -6.04 17.60 -27.69
CA GLU A 77 -6.41 16.91 -26.46
C GLU A 77 -6.21 17.92 -25.34
N ASP A 78 -7.30 18.26 -24.65
CA ASP A 78 -7.24 19.15 -23.51
C ASP A 78 -6.28 18.50 -22.49
N PRO A 79 -5.10 19.09 -22.23
CA PRO A 79 -4.13 18.48 -21.33
C PRO A 79 -4.64 18.45 -19.88
N THR A 80 -5.74 19.17 -19.61
CA THR A 80 -6.44 19.20 -18.34
C THR A 80 -7.77 18.45 -18.34
N ALA A 81 -8.01 17.59 -19.34
CA ALA A 81 -9.21 16.76 -19.42
C ALA A 81 -9.44 16.00 -18.10
N GLU A 82 -10.64 16.16 -17.54
CA GLU A 82 -11.07 15.45 -16.35
C GLU A 82 -11.23 13.95 -16.68
N THR A 83 -10.64 13.07 -15.87
CA THR A 83 -11.01 11.65 -15.92
C THR A 83 -12.30 11.50 -15.12
N CYS A 84 -13.35 10.98 -15.74
CA CYS A 84 -14.61 10.64 -15.08
C CYS A 84 -15.02 9.25 -15.57
N TYR A 85 -14.57 8.22 -14.85
CA TYR A 85 -14.75 6.83 -15.22
C TYR A 85 -15.39 6.05 -14.09
N LEU A 86 -16.44 5.31 -14.45
CA LEU A 86 -17.06 4.28 -13.65
C LEU A 86 -17.15 3.02 -14.52
N ASP A 87 -16.62 1.91 -14.03
CA ASP A 87 -16.70 0.61 -14.69
C ASP A 87 -18.19 0.20 -14.85
N PRO A 88 -18.68 -0.02 -16.10
CA PRO A 88 -20.07 -0.41 -16.33
C PRO A 88 -20.46 -1.76 -15.72
N GLU A 89 -19.49 -2.62 -15.42
CA GLU A 89 -19.72 -3.92 -14.77
C GLU A 89 -19.71 -3.83 -13.23
N ALA A 90 -19.23 -2.72 -12.68
CA ALA A 90 -19.20 -2.52 -11.24
C ALA A 90 -20.60 -2.19 -10.71
N ASP A 91 -20.95 -2.78 -9.58
CA ASP A 91 -22.15 -2.42 -8.83
C ASP A 91 -21.92 -1.08 -8.11
N PRO A 92 -22.63 0.02 -8.47
CA PRO A 92 -22.48 1.32 -7.82
C PRO A 92 -22.64 1.26 -6.29
N ASP A 93 -23.56 0.42 -5.81
CA ASP A 93 -23.84 0.27 -4.38
C ASP A 93 -22.70 -0.40 -3.60
N SER A 94 -21.76 -1.04 -4.30
CA SER A 94 -20.57 -1.66 -3.71
C SER A 94 -19.42 -0.67 -3.47
N ILE A 95 -19.44 0.51 -4.13
CA ILE A 95 -18.35 1.51 -4.13
C ILE A 95 -18.46 2.47 -2.93
N LEU A 96 -18.46 1.90 -1.71
CA LEU A 96 -18.68 2.64 -0.46
C LEU A 96 -17.39 3.11 0.23
N SER A 97 -16.21 2.84 -0.34
CA SER A 97 -14.92 3.22 0.23
C SER A 97 -14.04 3.82 -0.85
N TRP A 98 -13.70 5.09 -0.71
CA TRP A 98 -12.83 5.78 -1.67
C TRP A 98 -11.45 6.04 -1.07
N GLU A 99 -10.49 6.26 -1.94
CA GLU A 99 -9.16 6.80 -1.69
C GLU A 99 -9.06 8.16 -2.39
N LEU A 100 -8.51 9.16 -1.71
CA LEU A 100 -8.53 10.55 -2.17
C LEU A 100 -7.19 11.25 -1.96
N ASP A 101 -6.71 11.91 -3.01
CA ASP A 101 -5.64 12.91 -2.96
C ASP A 101 -6.16 14.25 -3.47
N PHE A 102 -5.87 15.33 -2.75
CA PHE A 102 -6.19 16.69 -3.18
C PHE A 102 -4.95 17.56 -2.99
N CYS A 103 -4.10 17.63 -4.01
CA CYS A 103 -2.76 18.22 -3.90
C CYS A 103 -2.34 18.91 -5.20
N SER A 104 -1.33 19.78 -5.10
CA SER A 104 -0.69 20.38 -6.27
C SER A 104 0.04 19.34 -7.12
N ARG A 105 -0.03 19.49 -8.44
CA ARG A 105 0.76 18.71 -9.41
C ARG A 105 2.02 19.46 -9.84
N PRO A 106 3.02 18.76 -10.42
CA PRO A 106 4.21 19.38 -11.00
C PRO A 106 3.89 20.14 -12.31
N ILE A 107 2.79 20.87 -12.33
CA ILE A 107 2.22 21.57 -13.48
C ILE A 107 1.98 23.02 -13.09
N LEU A 108 2.37 23.95 -13.97
CA LEU A 108 2.02 25.35 -13.86
C LEU A 108 0.88 25.71 -14.81
N ASP A 109 -0.04 26.53 -14.32
CA ASP A 109 -1.06 27.17 -15.14
C ASP A 109 -0.45 28.29 -16.02
N ALA A 110 -1.28 28.88 -16.89
CA ALA A 110 -0.89 30.01 -17.75
C ALA A 110 -0.39 31.25 -16.97
N ARG A 111 -0.61 31.32 -15.65
CA ARG A 111 -0.18 32.40 -14.76
C ARG A 111 1.08 32.04 -13.97
N GLY A 112 1.70 30.89 -14.25
CA GLY A 112 2.87 30.40 -13.53
C GLY A 112 2.58 29.96 -12.10
N LYS A 113 1.33 29.64 -11.75
CA LYS A 113 0.94 29.09 -10.44
C LYS A 113 0.75 27.58 -10.54
N LYS A 114 1.05 26.88 -9.45
CA LYS A 114 0.83 25.43 -9.40
C LYS A 114 -0.64 25.09 -9.53
N LEU A 115 -0.92 24.15 -10.43
CA LEU A 115 -2.24 23.58 -10.60
C LEU A 115 -2.47 22.52 -9.51
N TRP A 116 -3.65 22.53 -8.92
CA TRP A 116 -4.10 21.50 -7.98
C TRP A 116 -4.98 20.50 -8.68
N GLU A 117 -5.01 19.29 -8.17
CA GLU A 117 -5.87 18.24 -8.70
C GLU A 117 -6.47 17.45 -7.55
N LEU A 118 -7.77 17.19 -7.65
CA LEU A 118 -8.48 16.17 -6.90
C LEU A 118 -8.38 14.86 -7.68
N VAL A 119 -7.92 13.80 -7.03
CA VAL A 119 -7.87 12.44 -7.59
C VAL A 119 -8.58 11.52 -6.61
N VAL A 120 -9.58 10.81 -7.10
CA VAL A 120 -10.45 9.92 -6.32
C VAL A 120 -10.55 8.58 -7.04
N CYS A 121 -10.36 7.49 -6.31
CA CYS A 121 -10.64 6.16 -6.81
C CYS A 121 -11.22 5.28 -5.71
N ASP A 122 -11.77 4.12 -6.07
CA ASP A 122 -12.00 3.04 -5.12
C ASP A 122 -10.82 2.06 -5.11
N LYS A 123 -10.94 0.96 -4.36
CA LYS A 123 -9.87 -0.03 -4.26
C LYS A 123 -9.65 -0.82 -5.56
N SER A 124 -10.71 -1.05 -6.34
CA SER A 124 -10.65 -1.80 -7.60
C SER A 124 -10.24 -0.95 -8.79
N LEU A 125 -10.16 0.39 -8.63
CA LEU A 125 -10.10 1.35 -9.73
C LEU A 125 -11.32 1.25 -10.68
N SER A 126 -12.43 0.71 -10.20
CA SER A 126 -13.72 0.76 -10.89
C SER A 126 -14.28 2.18 -10.90
N LEU A 127 -14.01 2.96 -9.85
CA LEU A 127 -14.17 4.41 -9.84
C LEU A 127 -12.81 5.06 -10.06
N GLN A 128 -12.72 5.95 -11.04
CA GLN A 128 -11.58 6.80 -11.31
C GLN A 128 -12.06 8.21 -11.68
N TYR A 129 -11.78 9.17 -10.81
CA TYR A 129 -12.17 10.56 -11.02
C TYR A 129 -11.00 11.52 -10.79
N THR A 130 -10.79 12.46 -11.71
CA THR A 130 -9.82 13.55 -11.52
C THR A 130 -10.36 14.90 -11.94
N LYS A 131 -10.03 15.95 -11.18
CA LYS A 131 -10.41 17.32 -11.49
C LYS A 131 -9.35 18.33 -11.11
N TYR A 132 -9.01 19.23 -12.03
CA TYR A 132 -8.06 20.30 -11.78
C TYR A 132 -8.70 21.54 -11.13
N PHE A 133 -7.95 22.21 -10.27
CA PHE A 133 -8.36 23.40 -9.54
C PHE A 133 -7.25 24.46 -9.52
N PRO A 134 -7.60 25.75 -9.60
CA PRO A 134 -6.65 26.81 -9.31
C PRO A 134 -6.35 26.90 -7.81
N ASN A 135 -5.15 27.36 -7.45
CA ASN A 135 -4.67 27.40 -6.07
C ASN A 135 -5.56 28.21 -5.09
N ASN A 136 -6.32 29.20 -5.58
CA ASN A 136 -7.13 30.08 -4.73
C ASN A 136 -8.47 29.47 -4.27
N VAL A 137 -8.86 28.30 -4.80
CA VAL A 137 -10.13 27.65 -4.45
C VAL A 137 -9.95 26.40 -3.59
N ILE A 138 -8.75 26.14 -3.08
CA ILE A 138 -8.45 24.93 -2.30
C ILE A 138 -8.92 25.09 -0.86
N ASN A 139 -10.08 24.53 -0.57
CA ASN A 139 -10.69 24.57 0.76
C ASN A 139 -11.71 23.42 0.93
N SER A 140 -12.29 23.30 2.12
CA SER A 140 -13.23 22.21 2.45
C SER A 140 -14.58 22.30 1.73
N ILE A 141 -15.01 23.51 1.34
CA ILE A 141 -16.29 23.70 0.63
C ILE A 141 -16.14 23.17 -0.79
N THR A 142 -15.10 23.62 -1.50
CA THR A 142 -14.78 23.12 -2.85
C THR A 142 -14.64 21.60 -2.89
N LEU A 143 -13.94 21.02 -1.91
CA LEU A 143 -13.79 19.56 -1.84
C LEU A 143 -15.13 18.85 -1.60
N LYS A 144 -15.95 19.36 -0.69
CA LYS A 144 -17.28 18.81 -0.42
C LYS A 144 -18.15 18.83 -1.67
N ASP A 145 -18.23 19.98 -2.33
CA ASP A 145 -19.06 20.16 -3.51
C ASP A 145 -18.58 19.25 -4.65
N SER A 146 -17.27 19.01 -4.75
CA SER A 146 -16.69 18.05 -5.70
C SER A 146 -17.07 16.60 -5.37
N ILE A 147 -17.07 16.19 -4.10
CA ILE A 147 -17.51 14.86 -3.68
C ILE A 147 -18.99 14.64 -4.03
N VAL A 148 -19.83 15.65 -3.80
CA VAL A 148 -21.26 15.60 -4.16
C VAL A 148 -21.43 15.47 -5.68
N ALA A 149 -20.70 16.28 -6.45
CA ALA A 149 -20.73 16.20 -7.91
C ALA A 149 -20.34 14.80 -8.42
N ILE A 150 -19.31 14.17 -7.86
CA ILE A 150 -18.94 12.78 -8.22
C ILE A 150 -20.11 11.82 -7.96
N CYS A 151 -20.79 11.95 -6.82
CA CYS A 151 -21.93 11.09 -6.50
C CYS A 151 -23.10 11.32 -7.47
N ASP A 152 -23.42 12.58 -7.76
CA ASP A 152 -24.55 12.94 -8.61
C ASP A 152 -24.29 12.61 -10.10
N ASP A 153 -23.08 12.90 -10.60
CA ASP A 153 -22.72 12.72 -12.00
C ASP A 153 -22.54 11.24 -12.38
N LEU A 154 -22.10 10.40 -11.43
CA LEU A 154 -21.87 8.96 -11.63
C LEU A 154 -22.96 8.07 -11.01
N ASP A 155 -24.03 8.66 -10.46
CA ASP A 155 -25.11 7.95 -9.75
C ASP A 155 -24.58 6.99 -8.66
N LEU A 156 -23.57 7.46 -7.91
CA LEU A 156 -22.94 6.71 -6.83
C LEU A 156 -23.56 7.06 -5.48
N PRO A 157 -23.68 6.09 -4.55
CA PRO A 157 -24.02 6.40 -3.17
C PRO A 157 -22.91 7.24 -2.51
N VAL A 158 -23.30 8.05 -1.51
CA VAL A 158 -22.33 8.72 -0.64
C VAL A 158 -21.44 7.66 0.02
N PRO A 159 -20.10 7.74 -0.10
CA PRO A 159 -19.23 6.71 0.41
C PRO A 159 -19.28 6.67 1.93
N ARG A 160 -19.20 5.46 2.49
CA ARG A 160 -19.10 5.27 3.94
C ARG A 160 -17.81 5.84 4.51
N ASN A 161 -16.71 5.75 3.76
CA ASN A 161 -15.40 6.21 4.19
C ASN A 161 -14.53 6.70 3.03
N ILE A 162 -13.66 7.67 3.33
CA ILE A 162 -12.64 8.17 2.42
C ILE A 162 -11.27 8.05 3.09
N ARG A 163 -10.36 7.28 2.50
CA ARG A 163 -8.95 7.23 2.89
C ARG A 163 -8.14 8.33 2.21
N PHE A 164 -7.17 8.89 2.91
CA PHE A 164 -6.23 9.86 2.36
C PHE A 164 -4.88 9.77 3.08
N PHE A 165 -3.79 10.09 2.38
CA PHE A 165 -2.43 9.88 2.88
C PHE A 165 -1.63 11.17 3.19
N ARG A 166 -2.14 12.35 2.81
CA ARG A 166 -1.49 13.65 3.11
C ARG A 166 -2.01 14.27 4.39
N SER A 167 -1.17 14.32 5.42
CA SER A 167 -1.50 14.92 6.72
C SER A 167 -1.83 16.40 6.63
N GLN A 168 -1.19 17.13 5.73
CA GLN A 168 -1.44 18.57 5.57
C GLN A 168 -2.86 18.85 5.04
N MET A 169 -3.50 17.86 4.39
CA MET A 169 -4.88 17.95 3.92
C MET A 169 -5.92 17.49 4.95
N GLN A 170 -5.48 17.00 6.12
CA GLN A 170 -6.37 16.42 7.13
C GLN A 170 -7.52 17.36 7.54
N THR A 171 -7.23 18.64 7.79
CA THR A 171 -8.26 19.62 8.20
C THR A 171 -9.30 19.85 7.12
N ILE A 172 -8.87 19.98 5.85
CA ILE A 172 -9.75 20.22 4.71
C ILE A 172 -10.64 19.00 4.47
N ILE A 173 -10.02 17.81 4.37
CA ILE A 173 -10.71 16.56 4.07
C ILE A 173 -11.67 16.16 5.19
N THR A 174 -11.23 16.22 6.45
CA THR A 174 -12.08 15.84 7.60
C THR A 174 -13.29 16.77 7.72
N LYS A 175 -13.12 18.07 7.46
CA LYS A 175 -14.24 19.02 7.50
C LYS A 175 -15.25 18.75 6.39
N ALA A 176 -14.79 18.52 5.15
CA ALA A 176 -15.66 18.17 4.02
C ALA A 176 -16.43 16.87 4.29
N CYS A 177 -15.72 15.81 4.72
CA CYS A 177 -16.32 14.51 5.04
C CYS A 177 -17.37 14.62 6.16
N LYS A 178 -17.09 15.41 7.21
CA LYS A 178 -18.00 15.60 8.34
C LYS A 178 -19.33 16.22 7.92
N GLU A 179 -19.33 17.19 7.01
CA GLU A 179 -20.56 17.81 6.49
C GLU A 179 -21.42 16.82 5.68
N LEU A 180 -20.80 15.80 5.09
CA LEU A 180 -21.46 14.76 4.30
C LEU A 180 -21.77 13.48 5.09
N GLY A 181 -21.41 13.41 6.38
CA GLY A 181 -21.56 12.18 7.18
C GLY A 181 -20.59 11.05 6.80
N ILE A 182 -19.52 11.35 6.07
CA ILE A 182 -18.51 10.40 5.60
C ILE A 182 -17.43 10.21 6.68
N ARG A 183 -16.99 8.97 6.89
CA ARG A 183 -15.84 8.69 7.78
C ARG A 183 -14.52 8.99 7.09
N ALA A 184 -13.86 10.07 7.48
CA ALA A 184 -12.48 10.36 7.04
C ALA A 184 -11.47 9.41 7.71
N LEU A 185 -10.64 8.74 6.90
CA LEU A 185 -9.66 7.74 7.33
C LEU A 185 -8.23 8.15 6.92
N PRO A 186 -7.47 8.82 7.79
CA PRO A 186 -6.06 9.08 7.52
C PRO A 186 -5.28 7.76 7.47
N SER A 187 -4.79 7.36 6.29
CA SER A 187 -4.04 6.11 6.09
C SER A 187 -3.04 6.18 4.95
N LYS A 188 -1.84 5.60 5.13
CA LYS A 188 -0.92 5.32 4.01
C LYS A 188 -1.38 4.15 3.14
N ARG A 189 -2.39 3.37 3.56
CA ARG A 189 -2.97 2.27 2.77
C ARG A 189 -3.91 2.77 1.67
N CYS A 190 -3.54 3.86 0.99
CA CYS A 190 -4.22 4.34 -0.21
C CYS A 190 -3.57 3.68 -1.44
N LEU A 191 -3.53 2.34 -1.48
CA LEU A 191 -2.61 1.61 -2.37
C LEU A 191 -2.96 1.80 -3.85
N SER A 192 -4.25 1.69 -4.20
CA SER A 192 -4.73 1.85 -5.57
C SER A 192 -4.50 3.27 -6.06
N LEU A 193 -4.78 4.27 -5.20
CA LEU A 193 -4.51 5.67 -5.48
C LEU A 193 -3.02 5.96 -5.67
N LEU A 194 -2.15 5.37 -4.84
CA LEU A 194 -0.70 5.57 -4.92
C LEU A 194 -0.14 5.02 -6.24
N LEU A 195 -0.56 3.82 -6.64
CA LEU A 195 -0.17 3.22 -7.92
C LEU A 195 -0.72 4.02 -9.10
N TRP A 196 -1.96 4.49 -9.02
CA TRP A 196 -2.55 5.30 -10.07
C TRP A 196 -1.87 6.68 -10.20
N LEU A 197 -1.44 7.30 -9.08
CA LEU A 197 -0.65 8.54 -9.12
C LEU A 197 0.72 8.34 -9.76
N GLU A 198 1.36 7.18 -9.58
CA GLU A 198 2.60 6.81 -10.27
C GLU A 198 2.37 6.73 -11.79
N GLU A 199 1.32 6.00 -12.20
CA GLU A 199 0.96 5.89 -13.62
C GLU A 199 0.66 7.26 -14.22
N ARG A 200 -0.20 8.05 -13.57
CA ARG A 200 -0.57 9.40 -14.03
C ARG A 200 0.64 10.33 -14.14
N TYR A 201 1.66 10.17 -13.30
CA TYR A 201 2.88 10.94 -13.45
C TYR A 201 3.54 10.70 -14.81
N GLU A 202 3.67 9.44 -15.20
CA GLU A 202 4.27 9.06 -16.48
C GLU A 202 3.35 9.32 -17.68
N THR A 203 2.05 9.06 -17.56
CA THR A 203 1.13 9.09 -18.70
C THR A 203 0.48 10.45 -18.93
N VAL A 204 0.27 11.24 -17.88
CA VAL A 204 -0.45 12.53 -17.90
C VAL A 204 0.48 13.69 -17.56
N TYR A 205 1.09 13.70 -16.37
CA TYR A 205 1.74 14.92 -15.88
C TYR A 205 3.01 15.25 -16.66
N THR A 206 3.84 14.28 -17.01
CA THR A 206 5.09 14.54 -17.77
C THR A 206 4.84 15.03 -19.20
N LYS A 207 3.67 14.72 -19.77
CA LYS A 207 3.24 15.14 -21.11
C LYS A 207 2.51 16.48 -21.11
N HIS A 208 2.07 16.95 -19.94
CA HIS A 208 1.35 18.20 -19.81
C HIS A 208 2.24 19.40 -20.23
N PRO A 209 1.76 20.36 -21.05
CA PRO A 209 2.57 21.49 -21.53
C PRO A 209 3.19 22.36 -20.41
N GLY A 210 2.46 22.50 -19.31
CA GLY A 210 2.90 23.20 -18.10
C GLY A 210 3.81 22.39 -17.16
N PHE A 211 4.24 21.17 -17.52
CA PHE A 211 5.03 20.29 -16.65
C PHE A 211 6.37 20.92 -16.24
N GLN A 212 6.71 20.78 -14.97
CA GLN A 212 7.96 21.27 -14.39
C GLN A 212 8.76 20.10 -13.83
N LYS A 213 9.69 19.58 -14.63
CA LYS A 213 10.59 18.49 -14.23
C LYS A 213 11.35 18.86 -12.96
N GLY A 214 11.29 17.99 -11.95
CA GLY A 214 11.97 18.21 -10.66
C GLY A 214 11.26 19.20 -9.73
N SER A 215 10.04 19.64 -10.07
CA SER A 215 9.20 20.40 -9.14
C SER A 215 8.86 19.56 -7.91
N LYS A 216 9.20 20.07 -6.73
CA LYS A 216 8.87 19.39 -5.47
C LYS A 216 7.38 19.53 -5.17
N PRO A 217 6.70 18.49 -4.65
CA PRO A 217 5.35 18.60 -4.12
C PRO A 217 5.22 19.75 -3.11
N LEU A 218 4.09 20.48 -3.11
CA LEU A 218 3.85 21.48 -2.06
C LEU A 218 3.65 20.84 -0.69
N LEU A 219 3.10 19.62 -0.67
CA LEU A 219 2.75 18.88 0.53
C LEU A 219 3.62 17.61 0.61
N PRO A 220 4.83 17.71 1.20
CA PRO A 220 5.71 16.56 1.36
C PRO A 220 5.08 15.54 2.32
N LEU A 221 5.34 14.25 2.09
CA LEU A 221 4.83 13.22 3.00
C LEU A 221 5.56 13.25 4.34
N ASP A 222 4.80 13.10 5.42
CA ASP A 222 5.34 13.03 6.76
C ASP A 222 6.07 11.70 7.00
N ASN A 223 7.24 11.81 7.63
CA ASN A 223 7.97 10.66 8.14
C ASN A 223 8.49 10.95 9.57
N PRO A 224 7.59 10.98 10.57
CA PRO A 224 7.96 11.37 11.93
C PRO A 224 8.87 10.32 12.58
N PHE A 225 9.52 10.72 13.68
CA PHE A 225 10.29 9.77 14.48
C PHE A 225 9.38 8.77 15.17
N ALA A 226 9.84 7.51 15.27
CA ALA A 226 9.13 6.48 15.99
C ALA A 226 9.03 6.82 17.49
N THR A 227 7.83 6.64 18.03
CA THR A 227 7.50 6.89 19.45
C THR A 227 7.35 5.56 20.21
N LYS A 228 7.15 5.62 21.52
CA LYS A 228 6.95 4.40 22.33
C LYS A 228 5.62 3.73 21.94
N LEU A 229 5.66 2.41 21.77
CA LEU A 229 4.46 1.61 21.56
C LEU A 229 3.55 1.66 22.81
N PRO A 230 2.23 1.84 22.65
CA PRO A 230 1.24 1.65 23.72
C PRO A 230 1.30 0.25 24.33
N GLU A 231 1.07 0.13 25.65
CA GLU A 231 1.22 -1.14 26.38
C GLU A 231 0.30 -2.25 25.85
N ASP A 232 -0.89 -1.87 25.39
CA ASP A 232 -1.88 -2.80 24.82
C ASP A 232 -1.43 -3.46 23.51
N LEU A 233 -0.44 -2.90 22.82
CA LEU A 233 0.03 -3.39 21.51
C LEU A 233 1.29 -4.26 21.59
N PHE A 234 1.84 -4.50 22.78
CA PHE A 234 3.04 -5.35 22.92
C PHE A 234 2.72 -6.84 22.77
N GLY A 235 3.51 -7.52 21.95
CA GLY A 235 3.72 -8.96 22.04
C GLY A 235 4.78 -9.33 23.08
N GLU A 236 4.77 -10.58 23.53
CA GLU A 236 5.73 -11.10 24.52
C GLU A 236 7.04 -11.55 23.86
N ARG A 237 6.92 -12.15 22.68
CA ARG A 237 8.04 -12.62 21.86
C ARG A 237 7.76 -12.32 20.40
N TRP A 238 8.81 -12.25 19.61
CA TRP A 238 8.69 -12.08 18.17
C TRP A 238 9.84 -12.79 17.44
N ALA A 239 9.64 -13.08 16.17
CA ALA A 239 10.66 -13.63 15.29
C ALA A 239 10.48 -13.11 13.86
N PHE A 240 11.61 -12.94 13.15
CA PHE A 240 11.58 -12.83 11.70
C PHE A 240 11.25 -14.20 11.10
N VAL A 241 10.29 -14.21 10.19
CA VAL A 241 9.83 -15.42 9.49
C VAL A 241 9.74 -15.15 7.99
N GLN A 242 9.70 -16.21 7.21
CA GLN A 242 9.43 -16.16 5.78
C GLN A 242 8.49 -17.30 5.41
N LEU A 243 7.46 -17.00 4.62
CA LEU A 243 6.49 -17.97 4.14
C LEU A 243 6.35 -17.86 2.61
N PRO A 244 6.18 -18.96 1.88
CA PRO A 244 5.77 -18.90 0.48
C PRO A 244 4.49 -18.06 0.32
N TYR A 245 4.37 -17.28 -0.75
CA TYR A 245 3.20 -16.44 -1.00
C TYR A 245 1.88 -17.23 -0.97
N SER A 246 1.90 -18.46 -1.50
CA SER A 246 0.78 -19.41 -1.40
C SER A 246 0.30 -19.64 0.05
N ALA A 247 1.23 -19.78 0.99
CA ALA A 247 0.93 -19.94 2.41
C ALA A 247 0.46 -18.62 3.05
N VAL A 248 1.06 -17.49 2.67
CA VAL A 248 0.63 -16.16 3.13
C VAL A 248 -0.82 -15.88 2.75
N ARG A 249 -1.23 -16.18 1.52
CA ARG A 249 -2.63 -16.02 1.11
C ARG A 249 -3.58 -16.91 1.89
N ALA A 250 -3.20 -18.18 2.08
CA ALA A 250 -4.00 -19.13 2.84
C ALA A 250 -4.22 -18.65 4.29
N GLU A 251 -3.17 -18.16 4.96
CA GLU A 251 -3.26 -17.62 6.32
C GLU A 251 -4.08 -16.34 6.39
N ALA A 252 -3.91 -15.42 5.43
CA ALA A 252 -4.67 -14.18 5.39
C ALA A 252 -6.18 -14.46 5.29
N SER A 253 -6.59 -15.36 4.38
CA SER A 253 -7.99 -15.78 4.25
C SER A 253 -8.49 -16.53 5.48
N ALA A 254 -7.73 -17.49 5.99
CA ALA A 254 -8.14 -18.31 7.13
C ALA A 254 -8.28 -17.50 8.42
N SER A 255 -7.40 -16.53 8.67
CA SER A 255 -7.44 -15.69 9.88
C SER A 255 -8.65 -14.74 9.86
N GLU A 256 -8.97 -14.17 8.69
CA GLU A 256 -10.15 -13.34 8.49
C GLU A 256 -11.44 -14.14 8.70
N GLU A 257 -11.53 -15.36 8.16
CA GLU A 257 -12.70 -16.23 8.34
C GLU A 257 -12.86 -16.76 9.78
N ARG A 258 -11.76 -17.19 10.41
CA ARG A 258 -11.82 -17.88 11.71
C ARG A 258 -11.97 -16.93 12.89
N PHE A 259 -11.27 -15.79 12.86
CA PHE A 259 -11.19 -14.87 14.00
C PHE A 259 -11.66 -13.46 13.69
N GLY A 260 -11.78 -13.08 12.41
CA GLY A 260 -12.15 -11.73 12.01
C GLY A 260 -11.08 -10.68 12.34
N TYR A 261 -9.83 -11.10 12.55
CA TYR A 261 -8.70 -10.21 12.81
C TYR A 261 -7.66 -10.33 11.71
N GLY A 262 -7.40 -9.23 11.02
CA GLY A 262 -6.47 -9.25 9.91
C GLY A 262 -6.88 -8.30 8.81
N SER A 263 -6.04 -8.26 7.79
CA SER A 263 -6.37 -7.62 6.54
C SER A 263 -5.66 -8.38 5.43
N GLY A 264 -6.45 -8.98 4.54
CA GLY A 264 -5.95 -9.41 3.24
C GLY A 264 -5.52 -8.21 2.39
N LEU A 265 -4.89 -8.55 1.27
CA LEU A 265 -4.61 -7.62 0.18
C LEU A 265 -4.85 -8.35 -1.14
N ASP A 266 -5.70 -7.79 -1.98
CA ASP A 266 -5.93 -8.31 -3.32
C ASP A 266 -4.86 -7.74 -4.25
N LEU A 267 -3.82 -8.52 -4.50
CA LEU A 267 -2.72 -8.09 -5.35
C LEU A 267 -3.10 -8.07 -6.83
N ASP A 268 -4.07 -8.89 -7.23
CA ASP A 268 -4.53 -8.96 -8.62
C ASP A 268 -5.25 -7.66 -8.99
N LEU A 269 -6.09 -7.14 -8.07
CA LEU A 269 -6.72 -5.81 -8.22
C LEU A 269 -5.71 -4.65 -8.23
N LEU A 270 -4.53 -4.83 -7.61
CA LEU A 270 -3.45 -3.85 -7.63
C LEU A 270 -2.52 -4.01 -8.86
N GLY A 271 -2.74 -5.01 -9.71
CA GLY A 271 -1.85 -5.32 -10.83
C GLY A 271 -0.46 -5.81 -10.41
N ILE A 272 -0.34 -6.39 -9.21
CA ILE A 272 0.92 -6.88 -8.64
C ILE A 272 0.99 -8.40 -8.78
N GLU A 273 1.84 -8.88 -9.68
CA GLU A 273 2.07 -10.32 -9.87
C GLU A 273 3.19 -10.84 -8.96
N ILE A 274 2.91 -11.90 -8.19
CA ILE A 274 3.90 -12.57 -7.32
C ILE A 274 3.80 -14.09 -7.49
N ASP A 275 4.96 -14.75 -7.69
CA ASP A 275 5.02 -16.21 -7.77
C ASP A 275 4.67 -16.86 -6.43
N GLU A 276 3.89 -17.94 -6.47
CA GLU A 276 3.38 -18.69 -5.31
C GLU A 276 4.45 -19.19 -4.34
N LYS A 277 5.68 -19.41 -4.83
CA LYS A 277 6.81 -19.91 -4.04
C LYS A 277 7.70 -18.78 -3.54
N THR A 278 7.45 -17.53 -3.96
CA THR A 278 8.18 -16.35 -3.48
C THR A 278 8.08 -16.31 -1.96
N LEU A 279 9.23 -16.27 -1.30
CA LEU A 279 9.29 -16.18 0.16
C LEU A 279 9.01 -14.73 0.57
N ILE A 280 7.84 -14.52 1.18
CA ILE A 280 7.43 -13.23 1.71
C ILE A 280 7.93 -13.12 3.14
N PRO A 281 8.69 -12.07 3.48
CA PRO A 281 9.12 -11.85 4.85
C PRO A 281 7.97 -11.40 5.74
N GLY A 282 8.00 -11.81 6.99
CA GLY A 282 7.03 -11.38 7.98
C GLY A 282 7.61 -11.30 9.39
N LEU A 283 6.79 -10.75 10.27
CA LEU A 283 7.04 -10.67 11.69
C LEU A 283 6.00 -11.53 12.42
N ALA A 284 6.44 -12.64 13.01
CA ALA A 284 5.61 -13.44 13.89
C ALA A 284 5.71 -12.91 15.32
N VAL A 285 4.58 -12.75 15.99
CA VAL A 285 4.47 -12.19 17.33
C VAL A 285 3.67 -13.14 18.21
N ALA A 286 4.31 -13.65 19.26
CA ALA A 286 3.67 -14.52 20.24
C ALA A 286 3.20 -13.73 21.46
N SER A 287 2.00 -14.05 21.95
CA SER A 287 1.45 -13.47 23.15
C SER A 287 0.39 -14.37 23.78
N SER A 288 0.42 -14.55 25.10
CA SER A 288 -0.65 -15.22 25.86
C SER A 288 -2.02 -14.53 25.74
N ARG A 289 -2.04 -13.27 25.27
CA ARG A 289 -3.23 -12.47 25.00
C ARG A 289 -3.40 -12.18 23.50
N ALA A 290 -2.97 -13.09 22.63
CA ALA A 290 -2.99 -12.94 21.18
C ALA A 290 -4.34 -12.45 20.64
N LYS A 291 -5.46 -13.00 21.12
CA LYS A 291 -6.80 -12.57 20.69
C LYS A 291 -7.09 -11.09 21.01
N ILE A 292 -6.74 -10.64 22.21
CA ILE A 292 -6.93 -9.26 22.64
C ILE A 292 -5.99 -8.34 21.88
N LEU A 293 -4.73 -8.74 21.73
CA LEU A 293 -3.72 -8.01 20.95
C LEU A 293 -4.19 -7.84 19.49
N SER A 294 -4.66 -8.92 18.86
CA SER A 294 -5.20 -8.88 17.50
C SER A 294 -6.42 -7.96 17.37
N ALA A 295 -7.32 -7.95 18.35
CA ALA A 295 -8.45 -7.03 18.37
C ALA A 295 -8.01 -5.56 18.43
N PHE A 296 -7.01 -5.22 19.24
CA PHE A 296 -6.45 -3.86 19.28
C PHE A 296 -5.76 -3.49 17.97
N MET A 297 -4.97 -4.40 17.40
CA MET A 297 -4.27 -4.19 16.13
C MET A 297 -5.25 -4.00 14.98
N ASN A 298 -6.39 -4.67 14.99
CA ASN A 298 -7.44 -4.51 13.97
C ASN A 298 -8.12 -3.13 13.99
N GLY A 299 -8.03 -2.41 15.12
CA GLY A 299 -8.52 -1.04 15.23
C GLY A 299 -7.57 0.01 14.62
N LEU A 300 -6.39 -0.40 14.17
CA LEU A 300 -5.34 0.46 13.65
C LEU A 300 -5.26 0.34 12.12
N GLU A 301 -4.96 1.44 11.44
CA GLU A 301 -4.59 1.43 10.02
C GLU A 301 -3.12 0.99 9.88
N LEU A 302 -2.82 -0.31 9.99
CA LEU A 302 -1.45 -0.84 9.90
C LEU A 302 -0.89 -0.68 8.47
N CYS A 303 0.24 0.02 8.32
CA CYS A 303 0.78 0.34 7.01
C CYS A 303 2.01 -0.51 6.65
N SER A 304 3.04 -0.46 7.48
CA SER A 304 4.30 -1.15 7.21
C SER A 304 5.08 -1.44 8.48
N ILE A 305 5.96 -2.43 8.41
CA ILE A 305 7.01 -2.70 9.38
C ILE A 305 8.36 -2.44 8.71
N GLU A 306 9.25 -1.76 9.42
CA GLU A 306 10.59 -1.42 8.97
C GLU A 306 11.64 -1.78 10.02
N THR A 307 12.84 -2.18 9.62
CA THR A 307 13.98 -2.36 10.51
C THR A 307 14.83 -1.08 10.57
N ASP A 308 15.22 -0.68 11.78
CA ASP A 308 16.26 0.33 12.01
C ASP A 308 17.47 -0.37 12.63
N THR A 309 18.44 -0.74 11.79
CA THR A 309 19.65 -1.46 12.22
C THR A 309 20.59 -0.57 13.04
N ALA A 310 20.52 0.76 12.86
CA ALA A 310 21.30 1.70 13.65
C ALA A 310 20.84 1.66 15.12
N ARG A 311 19.51 1.68 15.33
CA ARG A 311 18.86 1.64 16.66
C ARG A 311 18.53 0.23 17.16
N SER A 312 18.73 -0.79 16.33
CA SER A 312 18.41 -2.19 16.63
C SER A 312 16.96 -2.41 17.03
N ASN A 313 16.04 -1.85 16.24
CA ASN A 313 14.61 -1.95 16.49
C ASN A 313 13.80 -2.17 15.21
N LEU A 314 12.53 -2.48 15.42
CA LEU A 314 11.48 -2.58 14.41
C LEU A 314 10.52 -1.43 14.62
N THR A 315 10.19 -0.72 13.55
CA THR A 315 9.24 0.38 13.54
C THR A 315 7.95 -0.06 12.85
N LEU A 316 6.81 0.09 13.53
CA LEU A 316 5.49 -0.12 12.97
C LEU A 316 4.89 1.24 12.57
N SER A 317 4.57 1.40 11.29
CA SER A 317 3.88 2.57 10.75
C SER A 317 2.36 2.35 10.78
N VAL A 318 1.63 3.34 11.28
CA VAL A 318 0.16 3.31 11.44
C VAL A 318 -0.44 4.63 10.96
N GLY A 319 -1.56 4.55 10.22
CA GLY A 319 -2.25 5.72 9.68
C GLY A 319 -1.35 6.53 8.74
N ILE A 320 -1.41 7.86 8.80
CA ILE A 320 -0.57 8.75 7.96
C ILE A 320 0.75 9.19 8.59
N SER A 321 0.79 9.35 9.92
CA SER A 321 1.89 10.04 10.61
C SER A 321 2.19 9.44 11.98
N THR A 322 1.79 8.20 12.24
CA THR A 322 2.13 7.52 13.50
C THR A 322 3.14 6.42 13.23
N ARG A 323 4.23 6.43 14.00
CA ARG A 323 5.26 5.38 13.97
C ARG A 323 5.58 4.97 15.40
N TYR A 324 5.65 3.68 15.64
CA TYR A 324 5.97 3.11 16.95
C TYR A 324 7.22 2.26 16.86
N VAL A 325 8.09 2.36 17.87
CA VAL A 325 9.11 1.34 18.12
C VAL A 325 8.38 0.08 18.60
N TYR A 326 8.10 -0.83 17.68
CA TYR A 326 7.26 -2.00 17.91
C TYR A 326 8.01 -3.09 18.67
N ALA A 327 9.25 -3.34 18.29
CA ALA A 327 10.10 -4.34 18.91
C ALA A 327 11.56 -3.90 18.88
N THR A 328 12.38 -4.45 19.78
CA THR A 328 13.82 -4.17 19.84
C THR A 328 14.59 -5.48 19.91
N TYR A 329 15.82 -5.50 19.39
CA TYR A 329 16.72 -6.63 19.51
C TYR A 329 18.09 -6.19 20.05
N LYS A 330 18.80 -7.12 20.68
CA LYS A 330 20.16 -6.87 21.15
C LYS A 330 21.10 -6.77 19.95
N LYS A 331 21.76 -5.62 19.81
CA LYS A 331 22.71 -5.39 18.72
C LYS A 331 23.86 -6.40 18.75
N SER A 332 24.02 -7.13 17.65
CA SER A 332 25.10 -8.07 17.38
C SER A 332 25.32 -8.17 15.86
N PRO A 333 26.50 -8.58 15.39
CA PRO A 333 26.71 -8.78 13.95
C PRO A 333 25.70 -9.74 13.31
N THR A 334 25.26 -10.77 14.05
CA THR A 334 24.26 -11.74 13.57
C THR A 334 22.87 -11.10 13.46
N SER A 335 22.37 -10.47 14.52
CA SER A 335 21.04 -9.86 14.51
C SER A 335 20.95 -8.68 13.54
N THR A 336 22.03 -7.93 13.34
CA THR A 336 22.10 -6.88 12.33
C THR A 336 21.97 -7.47 10.92
N LYS A 337 22.69 -8.55 10.62
CA LYS A 337 22.57 -9.25 9.32
C LYS A 337 21.19 -9.84 9.10
N GLU A 338 20.54 -10.38 10.13
CA GLU A 338 19.17 -10.90 10.05
C GLU A 338 18.17 -9.79 9.72
N ALA A 339 18.26 -8.63 10.38
CA ALA A 339 17.41 -7.47 10.10
C ALA A 339 17.64 -6.91 8.68
N GLU A 340 18.91 -6.80 8.25
CA GLU A 340 19.25 -6.37 6.88
C GLU A 340 18.73 -7.36 5.84
N ALA A 341 18.83 -8.67 6.09
CA ALA A 341 18.31 -9.70 5.21
C ALA A 341 16.77 -9.67 5.13
N TRP A 342 16.10 -9.39 6.24
CA TRP A 342 14.64 -9.24 6.26
C TRP A 342 14.18 -8.04 5.41
N GLU A 343 14.83 -6.88 5.53
CA GLU A 343 14.52 -5.72 4.68
C GLU A 343 14.88 -5.95 3.20
N ALA A 344 16.00 -6.62 2.93
CA ALA A 344 16.37 -6.98 1.58
C ALA A 344 15.33 -7.92 0.93
N ALA A 345 14.82 -8.89 1.69
CA ALA A 345 13.74 -9.76 1.25
C ALA A 345 12.45 -8.97 0.98
N LYS A 346 12.10 -8.02 1.86
CA LYS A 346 10.89 -7.19 1.72
C LYS A 346 10.98 -6.32 0.47
N LYS A 347 12.15 -5.75 0.20
CA LYS A 347 12.40 -5.00 -1.03
C LYS A 347 12.33 -5.89 -2.27
N ALA A 348 12.85 -7.11 -2.19
CA ALA A 348 12.82 -8.07 -3.30
C ALA A 348 11.39 -8.55 -3.62
N SER A 349 10.48 -8.55 -2.65
CA SER A 349 9.04 -8.81 -2.83
C SER A 349 8.21 -7.55 -3.13
N GLY A 350 8.84 -6.48 -3.62
CA GLY A 350 8.13 -5.24 -3.99
C GLY A 350 7.53 -4.48 -2.79
N GLY A 351 8.06 -4.69 -1.59
CA GLY A 351 7.53 -4.11 -0.35
C GLY A 351 6.49 -4.99 0.34
N LEU A 352 6.10 -6.13 -0.23
CA LEU A 352 5.14 -7.04 0.38
C LEU A 352 5.75 -7.76 1.59
N HIS A 353 5.06 -7.69 2.72
CA HIS A 353 5.42 -8.35 3.97
C HIS A 353 4.18 -8.59 4.83
N PHE A 354 4.32 -9.32 5.94
CA PHE A 354 3.18 -9.57 6.82
C PHE A 354 3.50 -9.43 8.31
N LEU A 355 2.44 -9.22 9.09
CA LEU A 355 2.44 -9.34 10.55
C LEU A 355 1.52 -10.49 10.95
N ALA A 356 2.04 -11.45 11.71
CA ALA A 356 1.28 -12.56 12.27
C ALA A 356 1.28 -12.47 13.80
N ILE A 357 0.10 -12.60 14.41
CA ILE A 357 -0.07 -12.67 15.87
C ILE A 357 -0.63 -14.05 16.22
N GLN A 358 0.00 -14.72 17.18
CA GLN A 358 -0.28 -16.09 17.58
C GLN A 358 -0.06 -16.29 19.08
N ASP A 359 -0.56 -17.38 19.66
CA ASP A 359 -0.37 -17.67 21.08
C ASP A 359 1.11 -18.00 21.37
N GLU A 360 1.71 -18.85 20.53
CA GLU A 360 3.11 -19.28 20.62
C GLU A 360 3.80 -19.23 19.25
N LEU A 361 5.12 -19.02 19.19
CA LEU A 361 5.86 -18.86 17.92
C LEU A 361 5.85 -20.12 17.02
N ASP A 362 5.55 -21.28 17.58
CA ASP A 362 5.41 -22.57 16.90
C ASP A 362 3.95 -23.03 16.74
N SER A 363 2.99 -22.14 17.01
CA SER A 363 1.57 -22.38 16.72
C SER A 363 1.35 -22.58 15.22
N GLU A 364 0.52 -23.56 14.87
CA GLU A 364 0.15 -23.87 13.48
C GLU A 364 -0.78 -22.81 12.88
N ASP A 365 -1.60 -22.14 13.70
CA ASP A 365 -2.60 -21.16 13.25
C ASP A 365 -2.29 -19.75 13.79
N CYS A 366 -2.53 -18.74 12.95
CA CYS A 366 -2.47 -17.34 13.36
C CYS A 366 -3.81 -16.84 13.93
N ILE A 367 -3.78 -16.15 15.07
CA ILE A 367 -4.95 -15.49 15.66
C ILE A 367 -5.28 -14.19 14.92
N GLY A 368 -4.26 -13.49 14.39
CA GLY A 368 -4.45 -12.36 13.50
C GLY A 368 -3.35 -12.31 12.43
N PHE A 369 -3.72 -11.94 11.21
CA PHE A 369 -2.80 -11.90 10.08
C PHE A 369 -3.03 -10.66 9.20
N TRP A 370 -2.01 -9.81 9.04
CA TRP A 370 -2.10 -8.61 8.21
C TRP A 370 -1.09 -8.69 7.07
N LEU A 371 -1.58 -8.67 5.84
CA LEU A 371 -0.78 -8.48 4.65
C LEU A 371 -0.58 -6.97 4.43
N LEU A 372 0.68 -6.57 4.32
CA LEU A 372 1.13 -5.18 4.28
C LEU A 372 1.96 -4.95 3.02
N LEU A 373 1.80 -3.77 2.41
CA LEU A 373 2.54 -3.38 1.21
C LEU A 373 3.16 -2.01 1.43
N ASP A 374 4.49 -1.97 1.47
CA ASP A 374 5.28 -0.76 1.65
C ASP A 374 5.73 -0.22 0.29
N LEU A 375 4.91 0.65 -0.30
CA LEU A 375 5.21 1.31 -1.57
C LEU A 375 6.08 2.55 -1.35
N PRO A 376 6.97 2.88 -2.29
CA PRO A 376 7.63 4.18 -2.28
C PRO A 376 6.58 5.32 -2.35
N PRO A 377 6.90 6.51 -1.81
CA PRO A 377 6.10 7.71 -2.04
C PRO A 377 5.87 7.93 -3.54
N PRO A 378 4.66 8.39 -3.94
CA PRO A 378 4.42 8.75 -5.33
C PRO A 378 5.26 9.98 -5.70
N PRO A 379 5.57 10.19 -6.98
CA PRO A 379 6.42 11.28 -7.45
C PRO A 379 5.79 12.68 -7.29
N VAL A 380 4.52 12.78 -6.85
CA VAL A 380 3.71 14.02 -6.79
C VAL A 380 3.17 14.40 -5.43
#